data_AF-A0A2C1LDK1-F1
#
_entry.id   AF-A0A2C1LDK1-F1
#
_cell.length_a   1.000
_cell.length_b   1.000
_cell.length_c   1.000
_cell.angle_alpha   90.00
_cell.angle_beta   90.00
_cell.angle_gamma   90.00
#
_symmetry.space_group_name_H-M   'P 1'
#
loop_
_entity.id
_entity.type
_entity.pdbx_description
1 polymer ?
#
loop_
_entity_poly.entity_id
_entity_poly.type
_entity_poly.pdbx_seq_one_letter_code
_entity_poly.pdbx_strand_id
1 'polypeptide(L)'
;MKLLKQSAIIGALIVGGFLFSDTISTTTPVSAESELIQKRSPILDTWQWQNYFSLHHNADFLKELAVGNLKQGDTFDVNIYTGGKDTGIVKIYRLSENENDEINLHRYKTIYDSGLSHNYGRFVTPITKVYNPGTYVAVMKLGENYYYGGSFKISK
;
A
#
# COMPACT_ATOMS: atom_id res chain seq x y z
N MET A 1 -54.98 27.17 30.31
CA MET A 1 -54.48 26.92 28.94
C MET A 1 -54.07 25.44 28.88
N LYS A 2 -54.74 24.54 28.13
CA LYS A 2 -54.57 24.24 26.68
C LYS A 2 -53.08 24.07 26.30
N LEU A 3 -52.58 23.00 25.69
CA LEU A 3 -53.15 21.82 25.00
C LEU A 3 -52.07 20.71 24.89
N LEU A 4 -52.52 19.46 24.92
CA LEU A 4 -51.80 18.22 24.55
C LEU A 4 -51.49 18.16 23.04
N LYS A 5 -50.40 17.49 22.67
CA LYS A 5 -50.27 16.58 21.51
C LYS A 5 -49.22 15.50 21.88
N GLN A 6 -49.58 14.24 22.18
CA GLN A 6 -49.88 13.10 21.28
C GLN A 6 -48.70 12.77 20.32
N SER A 7 -48.19 11.54 20.12
CA SER A 7 -48.40 10.18 20.65
C SER A 7 -47.27 9.25 20.12
N ALA A 8 -46.88 8.23 20.92
CA ALA A 8 -46.56 6.79 20.68
C ALA A 8 -45.85 6.32 19.35
N ILE A 9 -45.13 5.18 19.23
CA ILE A 9 -45.43 3.78 19.60
C ILE A 9 -44.13 2.92 19.61
N ILE A 10 -43.96 2.20 20.72
CA ILE A 10 -43.42 0.85 21.01
C ILE A 10 -43.04 -0.06 19.82
N GLY A 11 -41.86 -0.69 19.92
CA GLY A 11 -41.55 -1.93 19.20
C GLY A 11 -40.44 -2.72 19.90
N ALA A 12 -40.82 -3.79 20.61
CA ALA A 12 -39.91 -4.71 21.29
C ALA A 12 -39.16 -5.62 20.31
N LEU A 13 -37.94 -6.06 20.66
CA LEU A 13 -37.41 -7.32 20.14
C LEU A 13 -36.72 -8.12 21.24
N ILE A 14 -37.06 -9.40 21.24
CA ILE A 14 -36.87 -10.42 22.26
C ILE A 14 -35.39 -10.76 22.45
N VAL A 15 -35.00 -10.88 23.73
CA VAL A 15 -33.72 -11.48 24.18
C VAL A 15 -33.77 -12.98 23.87
N GLY A 16 -33.12 -13.39 22.79
CA GLY A 16 -32.80 -14.78 22.52
C GLY A 16 -31.43 -15.10 23.09
N GLY A 17 -31.38 -15.57 24.33
CA GLY A 17 -30.17 -16.20 24.88
C GLY A 17 -30.18 -17.69 24.56
N PHE A 18 -29.10 -18.19 23.95
CA PHE A 18 -28.61 -19.54 24.24
C PHE A 18 -27.09 -19.53 24.23
N LEU A 19 -26.56 -20.06 25.33
CA LEU A 19 -25.16 -20.21 25.68
C LEU A 19 -24.60 -21.43 24.96
N PHE A 20 -23.42 -21.28 24.33
CA PHE A 20 -22.44 -22.35 24.33
C PHE A 20 -21.10 -21.74 24.74
N SER A 21 -20.70 -22.09 25.95
CA SER A 21 -19.36 -21.90 26.48
C SER A 21 -18.38 -22.66 25.60
N ASP A 22 -17.33 -21.99 25.14
CA ASP A 22 -15.97 -22.43 25.41
C ASP A 22 -15.06 -21.20 25.41
N THR A 23 -14.36 -21.06 26.53
CA THR A 23 -13.39 -20.04 26.94
C THR A 23 -12.55 -19.43 25.80
N ILE A 24 -12.75 -18.14 25.52
CA ILE A 24 -11.77 -17.30 24.81
C ILE A 24 -11.43 -16.12 25.71
N SER A 25 -10.22 -16.16 26.26
CA SER A 25 -9.64 -15.07 27.04
C SER A 25 -9.52 -13.79 26.20
N THR A 26 -10.10 -12.72 26.74
CA THR A 26 -9.65 -11.32 26.71
C THR A 26 -8.88 -10.86 25.46
N THR A 27 -9.57 -10.25 24.49
CA THR A 27 -8.94 -9.52 23.40
C THR A 27 -8.55 -8.10 23.84
N THR A 28 -7.27 -7.91 24.10
CA THR A 28 -6.56 -6.62 24.01
C THR A 28 -6.67 -6.02 22.59
N PRO A 29 -6.55 -4.69 22.42
CA PRO A 29 -6.64 -4.07 21.10
C PRO A 29 -5.50 -4.57 20.20
N VAL A 30 -5.86 -5.06 19.01
CA VAL A 30 -4.96 -5.69 18.05
C VAL A 30 -3.90 -4.71 17.57
N SER A 31 -2.64 -5.04 17.90
CA SER A 31 -1.43 -4.51 17.28
C SER A 31 -1.43 -4.89 15.79
N ALA A 32 -1.20 -3.90 14.91
CA ALA A 32 -1.08 -4.06 13.46
C ALA A 32 0.28 -4.65 13.06
N GLU A 33 0.60 -5.86 13.54
CA GLU A 33 1.79 -6.61 13.13
C GLU A 33 1.39 -8.06 12.83
N SER A 34 0.89 -8.29 11.61
CA SER A 34 0.76 -9.63 11.02
C SER A 34 0.45 -9.51 9.53
N GLU A 35 1.36 -8.92 8.75
CA GLU A 35 1.43 -9.27 7.32
C GLU A 35 2.07 -10.66 7.24
N LEU A 36 1.22 -11.67 7.43
CA LEU A 36 1.50 -13.06 7.10
C LEU A 36 1.99 -13.12 5.65
N ILE A 37 3.30 -13.34 5.49
CA ILE A 37 3.90 -13.87 4.27
C ILE A 37 3.42 -15.32 4.13
N GLN A 38 2.14 -15.49 3.87
CA GLN A 38 1.60 -16.70 3.31
C GLN A 38 1.89 -16.64 1.81
N LYS A 39 2.33 -17.78 1.27
CA LYS A 39 2.35 -18.13 -0.16
C LYS A 39 1.03 -17.71 -0.81
N ARG A 40 0.90 -16.45 -1.22
CA ARG A 40 -0.36 -15.82 -1.62
C ARG A 40 -0.41 -15.74 -3.13
N SER A 41 -1.58 -16.05 -3.68
CA SER A 41 -2.03 -15.58 -4.99
C SER A 41 -1.49 -14.18 -5.25
N PRO A 42 -1.10 -13.83 -6.50
CA PRO A 42 -0.53 -12.52 -6.80
C PRO A 42 -1.41 -11.47 -6.16
N ILE A 43 -0.82 -10.66 -5.28
CA ILE A 43 -1.53 -9.54 -4.67
C ILE A 43 -2.03 -8.71 -5.84
N LEU A 44 -3.30 -8.83 -6.18
CA LEU A 44 -3.91 -8.09 -7.27
C LEU A 44 -3.83 -6.63 -6.87
N ASP A 45 -2.96 -5.90 -7.55
CA ASP A 45 -2.82 -4.48 -7.36
C ASP A 45 -3.82 -3.76 -8.28
N THR A 46 -4.38 -2.65 -7.79
CA THR A 46 -5.43 -1.93 -8.50
C THR A 46 -4.90 -0.96 -9.55
N TRP A 47 -3.58 -0.84 -9.69
CA TRP A 47 -2.97 0.05 -10.68
C TRP A 47 -2.93 -0.59 -12.06
N GLN A 48 -2.98 0.26 -13.09
CA GLN A 48 -3.15 -0.17 -14.48
C GLN A 48 -2.05 -1.13 -14.97
N TRP A 49 -0.79 -0.87 -14.61
CA TRP A 49 0.35 -1.61 -15.13
C TRP A 49 0.82 -2.67 -14.14
N GLN A 50 0.48 -3.94 -14.43
CA GLN A 50 0.90 -5.11 -13.66
C GLN A 50 2.09 -5.87 -14.29
N ASN A 51 2.57 -5.37 -15.44
CA ASN A 51 3.69 -5.93 -16.18
C ASN A 51 4.77 -4.85 -16.38
N TYR A 52 6.04 -5.19 -16.12
CA TYR A 52 7.18 -4.29 -16.25
C TYR A 52 7.38 -3.79 -17.68
N PHE A 53 7.16 -4.63 -18.69
CA PHE A 53 7.27 -4.22 -20.09
C PHE A 53 6.24 -3.13 -20.40
N SER A 54 4.98 -3.33 -20.00
CA SER A 54 3.92 -2.33 -20.17
C SER A 54 4.23 -1.06 -19.38
N LEU A 55 4.69 -1.17 -18.13
CA LEU A 55 5.10 -0.02 -17.34
C LEU A 55 6.22 0.78 -18.04
N HIS A 56 7.28 0.11 -18.49
CA HIS A 56 8.44 0.74 -19.11
C HIS A 56 8.12 1.53 -20.38
N HIS A 57 7.13 1.08 -21.16
CA HIS A 57 6.76 1.70 -22.43
C HIS A 57 5.60 2.71 -22.32
N ASN A 58 4.85 2.72 -21.21
CA ASN A 58 3.65 3.56 -21.07
C ASN A 58 3.70 4.54 -19.91
N ALA A 59 4.52 4.30 -18.88
CA ALA A 59 4.71 5.25 -17.78
C ALA A 59 5.89 6.17 -18.07
N ASP A 60 5.81 7.39 -17.56
CA ASP A 60 6.87 8.39 -17.75
C ASP A 60 8.07 8.09 -16.85
N PHE A 61 9.26 8.03 -17.43
CA PHE A 61 10.47 7.87 -16.64
C PHE A 61 10.75 9.15 -15.85
N LEU A 62 10.93 9.01 -14.54
CA LEU A 62 11.23 10.09 -13.62
C LEU A 62 12.52 9.80 -12.87
N LYS A 63 13.55 10.62 -13.12
CA LYS A 63 14.89 10.43 -12.54
C LYS A 63 14.90 10.48 -11.01
N GLU A 64 13.96 11.21 -10.40
CA GLU A 64 13.81 11.32 -8.96
C GLU A 64 13.39 9.98 -8.31
N LEU A 65 12.80 9.05 -9.08
CA LEU A 65 12.50 7.69 -8.66
C LEU A 65 13.65 6.71 -8.95
N ALA A 66 14.68 7.11 -9.70
CA ALA A 66 15.81 6.28 -10.08
C ALA A 66 16.85 6.19 -8.96
N VAL A 67 16.49 5.50 -7.87
CA VAL A 67 17.28 5.41 -6.62
C VAL A 67 18.58 4.61 -6.73
N GLY A 68 18.80 3.90 -7.83
CA GLY A 68 19.93 2.99 -7.97
C GLY A 68 19.80 1.75 -7.07
N ASN A 69 20.84 0.90 -7.06
CA ASN A 69 20.83 -0.32 -6.28
C ASN A 69 20.92 -0.01 -4.78
N LEU A 70 20.12 -0.73 -3.98
CA LEU A 70 20.05 -0.58 -2.53
C LEU A 70 20.48 -1.87 -1.82
N LYS A 71 20.80 -1.76 -0.54
CA LYS A 71 21.12 -2.87 0.38
C LYS A 71 20.14 -2.91 1.55
N GLN A 72 20.04 -4.07 2.18
CA GLN A 72 19.33 -4.19 3.45
C GLN A 72 20.03 -3.33 4.51
N GLY A 73 19.28 -2.43 5.14
CA GLY A 73 19.79 -1.40 6.04
C GLY A 73 19.79 0.00 5.42
N ASP A 74 19.72 0.11 4.09
CA ASP A 74 19.58 1.41 3.42
C ASP A 74 18.16 1.98 3.59
N THR A 75 17.99 3.23 3.20
CA THR A 75 16.69 3.91 3.19
C THR A 75 16.35 4.31 1.76
N PHE A 76 15.16 3.91 1.31
CA PHE A 76 14.54 4.49 0.13
C PHE A 76 13.96 5.85 0.55
N ASP A 77 14.47 6.93 -0.02
CA ASP A 77 14.05 8.30 0.28
C ASP A 77 14.05 9.09 -1.03
N VAL A 78 12.86 9.46 -1.49
CA VAL A 78 12.67 10.25 -2.70
C VAL A 78 11.78 11.45 -2.41
N ASN A 79 12.11 12.58 -3.02
CA ASN A 79 11.35 13.82 -2.90
C ASN A 79 10.95 14.29 -4.29
N ILE A 80 9.65 14.31 -4.56
CA ILE A 80 9.10 14.48 -5.91
C ILE A 80 8.10 15.63 -5.91
N TYR A 81 8.13 16.46 -6.95
CA TYR A 81 7.12 17.51 -7.13
C TYR A 81 5.76 16.88 -7.45
N THR A 82 4.75 17.19 -6.64
CA THR A 82 3.40 16.63 -6.74
C THR A 82 2.35 17.68 -7.07
N GLY A 83 2.72 18.97 -7.07
CA GLY A 83 1.82 20.10 -7.36
C GLY A 83 0.72 20.33 -6.31
N GLY A 84 0.75 19.57 -5.21
CA GLY A 84 -0.21 19.65 -4.11
C GLY A 84 0.12 18.63 -3.03
N LYS A 85 -0.39 18.88 -1.82
CA LYS A 85 -0.09 18.05 -0.65
C LYS A 85 -0.85 16.73 -0.74
N ASP A 86 -0.20 15.62 -0.41
CA ASP A 86 -0.80 14.28 -0.33
C ASP A 86 -1.43 13.77 -1.65
N THR A 87 -1.02 14.29 -2.80
CA THR A 87 -1.60 13.91 -4.11
C THR A 87 -0.89 12.73 -4.77
N GLY A 88 0.38 12.48 -4.43
CA GLY A 88 1.19 11.40 -4.97
C GLY A 88 1.18 10.17 -4.05
N ILE A 89 1.22 8.98 -4.66
CA ILE A 89 1.42 7.71 -3.96
C ILE A 89 2.57 6.98 -4.65
N VAL A 90 3.52 6.46 -3.87
CA VAL A 90 4.61 5.61 -4.40
C VAL A 90 4.41 4.17 -3.96
N LYS A 91 4.58 3.24 -4.89
CA LYS A 91 4.61 1.80 -4.60
C LYS A 91 5.94 1.21 -5.06
N ILE A 92 6.48 0.30 -4.25
CA ILE A 92 7.61 -0.54 -4.61
C ILE A 92 7.06 -1.91 -5.00
N TYR A 93 7.44 -2.38 -6.18
CA TYR A 93 7.10 -3.71 -6.69
C TYR A 93 8.38 -4.55 -6.80
N ARG A 94 8.27 -5.83 -6.47
CA ARG A 94 9.29 -6.83 -6.83
C ARG A 94 8.96 -7.38 -8.21
N LEU A 95 9.98 -7.47 -9.06
CA LEU A 95 9.85 -8.13 -10.37
C LEU A 95 9.89 -9.65 -10.17
N SER A 96 9.01 -10.37 -10.87
CA SER A 96 9.07 -11.83 -10.96
C SER A 96 10.39 -12.27 -11.61
N GLU A 97 10.87 -13.45 -11.21
CA GLU A 97 12.03 -14.08 -11.83
C GLU A 97 11.67 -14.78 -13.15
N ASN A 98 10.39 -15.10 -13.35
CA ASN A 98 9.90 -15.70 -14.59
C ASN A 98 9.45 -14.60 -15.58
N GLU A 99 10.13 -14.53 -16.71
CA GLU A 99 9.85 -13.57 -17.78
C GLU A 99 8.52 -13.84 -18.52
N ASN A 100 7.99 -15.07 -18.43
CA ASN A 100 6.75 -15.46 -19.09
C ASN A 100 5.49 -15.13 -18.28
N ASP A 101 5.64 -14.56 -17.08
CA ASP A 101 4.48 -14.21 -16.25
C ASP A 101 3.77 -12.97 -16.82
N GLU A 102 2.47 -13.10 -17.09
CA GLU A 102 1.62 -11.96 -17.51
C GLU A 102 1.65 -10.85 -16.46
N ILE A 103 1.56 -11.22 -15.18
CA ILE A 103 1.74 -10.33 -14.02
C ILE A 103 3.12 -10.59 -13.42
N ASN A 104 4.08 -9.73 -13.73
CA ASN A 104 5.45 -9.82 -13.22
C ASN A 104 5.81 -8.69 -12.25
N LEU A 105 4.85 -7.82 -11.88
CA LEU A 105 5.01 -6.83 -10.83
C LEU A 105 4.22 -7.23 -9.59
N HIS A 106 4.92 -7.54 -8.50
CA HIS A 106 4.30 -7.90 -7.24
C HIS A 106 4.47 -6.79 -6.23
N ARG A 107 3.37 -6.15 -5.80
CA ARG A 107 3.41 -5.04 -4.85
C ARG A 107 4.05 -5.49 -3.54
N TYR A 108 5.11 -4.78 -3.14
CA TYR A 108 5.83 -5.01 -1.90
C TYR A 108 5.47 -4.00 -0.82
N LYS A 109 5.39 -2.72 -1.20
CA LYS A 109 5.14 -1.63 -0.26
C LYS A 109 4.35 -0.51 -0.94
N THR A 110 3.46 0.12 -0.18
CA THR A 110 2.84 1.41 -0.53
C THR A 110 3.37 2.45 0.43
N ILE A 111 3.76 3.61 -0.10
CA ILE A 111 4.39 4.72 0.61
C ILE A 111 3.56 5.97 0.31
N TYR A 112 3.18 6.67 1.37
CA TYR A 112 2.49 7.96 1.30
C TYR A 112 3.46 9.08 1.64
N ASP A 113 3.06 10.31 1.36
CA ASP A 113 3.83 11.48 1.71
C ASP A 113 4.06 11.56 3.23
N SER A 114 5.30 11.87 3.60
CA SER A 114 5.76 12.11 4.98
C SER A 114 6.48 13.46 5.11
N GLY A 115 6.51 14.23 4.02
CA GLY A 115 7.14 15.54 3.94
C GLY A 115 6.31 16.65 4.57
N LEU A 116 6.95 17.81 4.73
CA LEU A 116 6.32 19.04 5.23
C LEU A 116 6.00 20.04 4.10
N SER A 117 6.50 19.78 2.89
CA SER A 117 6.33 20.68 1.75
C SER A 117 4.95 20.49 1.14
N HIS A 118 4.27 21.59 0.79
CA HIS A 118 2.94 21.51 0.18
C HIS A 118 2.97 21.06 -1.28
N ASN A 119 4.04 21.33 -2.01
CA ASN A 119 4.12 21.05 -3.45
C ASN A 119 4.96 19.83 -3.79
N TYR A 120 5.53 19.18 -2.77
CA TYR A 120 6.40 18.03 -2.92
C TYR A 120 5.98 16.93 -1.96
N GLY A 121 5.93 15.70 -2.45
CA GLY A 121 5.80 14.51 -1.63
C GLY A 121 7.16 13.92 -1.31
N ARG A 122 7.43 13.67 -0.03
CA ARG A 122 8.60 12.90 0.43
C ARG A 122 8.18 11.49 0.81
N PHE A 123 8.65 10.52 0.04
CA PHE A 123 8.29 9.10 0.19
C PHE A 123 9.49 8.36 0.77
N VAL A 124 9.38 7.97 2.04
CA VAL A 124 10.48 7.35 2.79
C VAL A 124 10.06 5.97 3.29
N THR A 125 10.92 4.97 3.10
CA THR A 125 10.80 3.67 3.75
C THR A 125 12.17 3.05 3.99
N PRO A 126 12.41 2.40 5.15
CA PRO A 126 13.62 1.61 5.33
C PRO A 126 13.57 0.36 4.44
N ILE A 127 14.72 -0.01 3.87
CA ILE A 127 14.93 -1.29 3.19
C ILE A 127 15.38 -2.31 4.23
N THR A 128 14.42 -2.94 4.88
CA THR A 128 14.68 -3.90 5.97
C THR A 128 14.99 -5.29 5.42
N LYS A 129 15.37 -6.21 6.32
CA LYS A 129 15.64 -7.62 5.97
C LYS A 129 14.45 -8.38 5.38
N VAL A 130 13.23 -7.85 5.52
CA VAL A 130 12.07 -8.46 4.85
C VAL A 130 12.16 -8.29 3.33
N TYR A 131 12.85 -7.28 2.79
CA TYR A 131 13.06 -7.18 1.33
C TYR A 131 14.04 -8.26 0.87
N ASN A 132 13.51 -9.33 0.30
CA ASN A 132 14.32 -10.41 -0.25
C ASN A 132 15.24 -9.88 -1.35
N PRO A 133 16.50 -10.31 -1.44
CA PRO A 133 17.37 -9.90 -2.54
C PRO A 133 16.74 -10.19 -3.90
N GLY A 134 16.84 -9.25 -4.84
CA GLY A 134 16.18 -9.34 -6.13
C GLY A 134 16.06 -8.01 -6.84
N THR A 135 15.28 -7.99 -7.93
CA THR A 135 15.01 -6.80 -8.73
C THR A 135 13.67 -6.19 -8.34
N TYR A 136 13.65 -4.87 -8.20
CA TYR A 136 12.51 -4.06 -7.78
C TYR A 136 12.33 -2.87 -8.72
N VAL A 137 11.16 -2.23 -8.64
CA VAL A 137 10.86 -0.97 -9.32
C VAL A 137 10.02 -0.09 -8.41
N ALA A 138 10.29 1.21 -8.44
CA ALA A 138 9.46 2.22 -7.78
C ALA A 138 8.57 2.90 -8.81
N VAL A 139 7.27 2.95 -8.51
CA VAL A 139 6.23 3.53 -9.38
C VAL A 139 5.44 4.54 -8.56
N MET A 140 5.25 5.74 -9.12
CA MET A 140 4.39 6.77 -8.54
C MET A 140 3.11 6.89 -9.36
N LYS A 141 1.97 7.01 -8.68
CA LYS A 141 0.72 7.50 -9.27
C LYS A 141 0.48 8.92 -8.78
N LEU A 142 0.19 9.84 -9.71
CA LEU A 142 -0.17 11.22 -9.42
C LEU A 142 -1.39 11.59 -10.28
N GLY A 143 -2.55 11.73 -9.65
CA GLY A 143 -3.82 11.77 -10.40
C GLY A 143 -3.97 10.48 -11.21
N GLU A 144 -4.21 10.58 -12.51
CA GLU A 144 -4.33 9.43 -13.43
C GLU A 144 -3.01 9.07 -14.14
N ASN A 145 -1.94 9.81 -13.88
CA ASN A 145 -0.64 9.59 -14.51
C ASN A 145 0.24 8.66 -13.68
N TYR A 146 1.10 7.91 -14.38
CA TYR A 146 2.06 6.99 -13.79
C TYR A 146 3.49 7.39 -14.15
N TYR A 147 4.37 7.36 -13.15
CA TYR A 147 5.79 7.64 -13.29
C TYR A 147 6.60 6.49 -12.72
N TYR A 148 7.79 6.22 -13.25
CA TYR A 148 8.64 5.15 -12.74
C TYR A 148 10.13 5.50 -12.79
N GLY A 149 10.92 4.89 -11.91
CA GLY A 149 12.36 5.16 -11.76
C GLY A 149 13.30 4.21 -12.49
N GLY A 150 12.78 3.31 -13.32
CA GLY A 150 13.55 2.15 -13.79
C GLY A 150 13.73 1.08 -12.70
N SER A 151 14.20 -0.09 -13.11
CA SER A 151 14.46 -1.20 -12.17
C SER A 151 15.77 -1.01 -11.40
N PHE A 152 15.79 -1.50 -10.17
CA PHE A 152 16.96 -1.50 -9.31
C PHE A 152 17.05 -2.80 -8.52
N LYS A 153 18.23 -3.12 -7.99
CA LYS A 153 18.45 -4.32 -7.17
C LYS A 153 18.43 -3.98 -5.69
N ILE A 154 17.85 -4.87 -4.90
CA ILE A 154 18.06 -4.93 -3.45
C ILE A 154 18.95 -6.12 -3.17
N SER A 155 20.00 -5.92 -2.38
CA SER A 155 20.91 -6.97 -1.92
C SER A 155 20.99 -7.02 -0.39
N LYS A 156 21.58 -8.07 0.17
CA LYS A 156 21.78 -8.20 1.63
C LYS A 156 22.77 -7.16 2.15
#